data_AF-A0A2J6X718-F1
#
_entry.id   AF-A0A2J6X718-F1
#
_cell.length_a   1.000
_cell.length_b   1.000
_cell.length_c   1.000
_cell.angle_alpha   90.00
_cell.angle_beta   90.00
_cell.angle_gamma   90.00
#
_symmetry.space_group_name_H-M   'P 1'
#
loop_
_entity.id
_entity.type
_entity.pdbx_description
1 polymer ?
#
loop_
_entity_poly.entity_id
_entity_poly.type
_entity_poly.pdbx_seq_one_letter_code
_entity_poly.pdbx_strand_id
1 'polypeptide(L)'
;MEDSHMSSSSRPSTRTNLLTSLLSILIVFSLFSGLSLWWTISLIVSSLTIVFFIARSLHHARVQRLYRQQLLALSPSEFEQRIALLLEDLGWQNVVVRGGSGDRGVDITAQRDGLRYIIQCKRYTKPVGPN
;
A
#
# COMPACT_ATOMS: atom_id res chain seq x y z
N MET A 1 72.03 19.20 50.22
CA MET A 1 72.34 19.95 48.99
C MET A 1 71.49 19.34 47.90
N GLU A 2 70.33 19.97 47.69
CA GLU A 2 69.25 19.58 46.79
C GLU A 2 69.60 19.79 45.31
N ASP A 3 69.05 18.87 44.50
CA ASP A 3 68.35 19.03 43.22
C ASP A 3 68.96 19.83 42.07
N SER A 4 69.04 19.19 40.89
CA SER A 4 68.07 19.46 39.81
C SER A 4 68.37 18.67 38.54
N HIS A 5 67.51 17.69 38.27
CA HIS A 5 67.24 17.17 36.94
C HIS A 5 66.72 18.33 36.05
N MET A 6 67.35 18.59 34.90
CA MET A 6 66.74 19.46 33.88
C MET A 6 66.51 18.68 32.58
N SER A 7 65.23 18.38 32.37
CA SER A 7 64.64 17.63 31.26
C SER A 7 64.73 18.40 29.94
N SER A 8 65.18 17.72 28.88
CA SER A 8 65.17 18.21 27.50
C SER A 8 63.73 18.24 26.98
N SER A 9 63.19 19.45 26.86
CA SER A 9 61.88 19.74 26.27
C SER A 9 61.92 19.57 24.75
N SER A 10 61.43 18.42 24.25
CA SER A 10 61.15 18.22 22.83
C SER A 10 59.89 19.00 22.45
N ARG A 11 60.04 20.12 21.73
CA ARG A 11 58.89 20.87 21.17
C ARG A 11 58.09 19.95 20.25
N PRO A 12 56.81 19.65 20.53
CA PRO A 12 56.01 18.86 19.62
C PRO A 12 55.83 19.65 18.31
N SER A 13 56.12 19.01 17.19
CA SER A 13 56.14 19.62 15.87
C SER A 13 54.76 20.15 15.49
N THR A 14 54.60 21.47 15.32
CA THR A 14 53.37 22.12 14.85
C THR A 14 52.77 21.46 13.60
N ARG A 15 53.61 20.83 12.77
CA ARG A 15 53.23 20.05 11.58
C ARG A 15 52.36 18.82 11.88
N THR A 16 52.58 18.12 12.98
CA THR A 16 51.80 16.91 13.33
C THR A 16 50.38 17.26 13.77
N ASN A 17 50.19 18.38 14.46
CA ASN A 17 48.87 18.86 14.89
C ASN A 17 48.00 19.38 13.74
N LEU A 18 48.62 19.89 12.67
CA LEU A 18 47.91 20.35 11.47
C LEU A 18 47.42 19.17 10.63
N LEU A 19 48.26 18.15 10.45
CA LEU A 19 47.90 16.96 9.67
C LEU A 19 46.78 16.16 10.35
N THR A 20 46.83 15.99 11.67
CA THR A 20 45.77 15.31 12.43
C THR A 20 44.45 16.07 12.38
N SER A 21 44.48 17.41 12.42
CA SER A 21 43.31 18.27 12.28
C SER A 21 42.69 18.21 10.87
N LEU A 22 43.52 18.21 9.82
CA LEU A 22 43.02 18.08 8.44
C LEU A 22 42.39 16.70 8.18
N LEU A 23 43.00 15.64 8.73
CA LEU A 23 42.47 14.29 8.60
C LEU A 23 41.12 14.13 9.32
N SER A 24 40.97 14.70 10.52
CA SER A 24 39.70 14.63 11.26
C SER A 24 38.58 15.41 10.58
N ILE A 25 38.88 16.59 10.01
CA ILE A 25 37.91 17.37 9.22
C ILE A 25 37.45 16.57 8.00
N LEU A 26 38.36 15.89 7.30
CA LEU A 26 38.03 15.12 6.11
C LEU A 26 37.13 13.91 6.44
N ILE A 27 37.38 13.25 7.58
CA ILE A 27 36.54 12.16 8.10
C ILE A 27 35.14 12.66 8.46
N VAL A 28 35.04 13.78 9.20
CA VAL A 28 33.75 14.37 9.57
C VAL A 28 32.97 14.80 8.33
N PHE A 29 33.63 15.42 7.34
CA PHE A 29 33.03 15.82 6.08
C PHE A 29 32.55 14.60 5.26
N SER A 30 33.32 13.52 5.22
CA SER A 30 32.93 12.28 4.54
C SER A 30 31.72 11.61 5.21
N LEU A 31 31.64 11.62 6.54
CA LEU A 31 30.49 11.08 7.27
C LEU A 31 29.25 11.97 7.10
N PHE A 32 29.43 13.30 7.11
CA PHE A 32 28.35 14.27 6.94
C PHE A 32 27.78 14.28 5.52
N SER A 33 28.64 14.20 4.49
CA SER A 33 28.23 14.12 3.09
C SER A 33 27.56 12.78 2.75
N GLY A 34 28.06 11.67 3.31
CA GLY A 34 27.39 10.38 3.25
C GLY A 34 26.00 10.45 3.88
N LEU A 35 25.90 10.96 5.10
CA LEU A 35 24.63 11.17 5.81
C LEU A 35 23.66 12.03 4.97
N SER A 36 24.14 13.13 4.38
CA SER A 36 23.35 13.99 3.50
C SER A 36 22.79 13.27 2.27
N LEU A 37 23.58 12.43 1.61
CA LEU A 37 23.15 11.65 0.44
C LEU A 37 22.15 10.55 0.83
N TRP A 38 22.30 9.94 2.00
CA TRP A 38 21.32 8.99 2.52
C TRP A 38 19.98 9.66 2.86
N TRP A 39 19.99 10.88 3.40
CA TRP A 39 18.78 11.66 3.65
C TRP A 39 18.04 11.99 2.36
N THR A 40 18.74 12.40 1.29
CA THR A 40 18.09 12.72 0.01
C THR A 40 17.48 11.48 -0.64
N ILE A 41 18.18 10.34 -0.63
CA ILE A 41 17.65 9.06 -1.14
C ILE A 41 16.40 8.64 -0.35
N SER A 42 16.45 8.73 0.98
CA SER A 42 15.31 8.38 1.85
C SER A 42 14.07 9.22 1.53
N LEU A 43 14.25 10.54 1.33
CA LEU A 43 13.15 11.43 0.96
C LEU A 43 12.56 11.10 -0.42
N ILE A 44 13.40 10.78 -1.40
CA ILE A 44 12.94 10.38 -2.74
C ILE A 44 12.13 9.08 -2.65
N VAL A 45 12.65 8.06 -1.97
CA VAL A 45 11.96 6.76 -1.82
C VAL A 45 10.65 6.94 -1.08
N SER A 46 10.65 7.68 0.04
CA SER A 46 9.42 7.98 0.79
C SER A 46 8.39 8.70 -0.10
N SER A 47 8.80 9.71 -0.86
CA SER A 47 7.92 10.42 -1.79
C SER A 47 7.33 9.49 -2.86
N LEU A 48 8.16 8.64 -3.47
CA LEU A 48 7.71 7.66 -4.47
C LEU A 48 6.72 6.65 -3.88
N THR A 49 6.97 6.15 -2.67
CA THR A 49 6.04 5.23 -2.00
C THR A 49 4.70 5.89 -1.71
N ILE A 50 4.70 7.14 -1.22
CA ILE A 50 3.47 7.89 -0.95
C ILE A 50 2.69 8.09 -2.24
N VAL A 51 3.33 8.53 -3.32
CA VAL A 51 2.70 8.70 -4.64
C VAL A 51 2.15 7.37 -5.15
N PHE A 52 2.89 6.27 -5.02
CA PHE A 52 2.42 4.94 -5.40
C PHE A 52 1.17 4.52 -4.61
N PHE A 53 1.17 4.72 -3.28
CA PHE A 53 0.01 4.41 -2.44
C PHE A 53 -1.21 5.27 -2.77
N ILE A 54 -1.02 6.57 -3.03
CA ILE A 54 -2.10 7.48 -3.45
C ILE A 54 -2.64 7.05 -4.82
N ALA A 55 -1.76 6.82 -5.81
CA ALA A 55 -2.16 6.39 -7.14
C ALA A 55 -2.92 5.06 -7.10
N ARG A 56 -2.44 4.09 -6.32
CA ARG A 56 -3.10 2.80 -6.09
C ARG A 56 -4.47 2.99 -5.44
N SER A 57 -4.57 3.81 -4.40
CA SER A 57 -5.83 4.11 -3.71
C SER A 57 -6.85 4.75 -4.65
N LEU A 58 -6.43 5.76 -5.42
CA LEU A 58 -7.27 6.43 -6.42
C LEU A 58 -7.68 5.48 -7.54
N HIS A 59 -6.77 4.62 -8.00
CA HIS A 59 -7.07 3.61 -9.01
C HIS A 59 -8.13 2.62 -8.52
N HIS A 60 -7.97 2.07 -7.31
CA HIS A 60 -8.95 1.17 -6.70
C HIS A 60 -10.31 1.86 -6.53
N ALA A 61 -10.33 3.08 -6.01
CA ALA A 61 -11.55 3.86 -5.87
C ALA A 61 -12.23 4.13 -7.23
N ARG A 62 -11.45 4.41 -8.28
CA ARG A 62 -11.96 4.63 -9.64
C ARG A 62 -12.56 3.36 -10.23
N VAL A 63 -11.84 2.24 -10.14
CA VAL A 63 -12.31 0.95 -10.67
C VAL A 63 -13.58 0.50 -9.95
N GLN A 64 -13.65 0.61 -8.62
CA GLN A 64 -14.85 0.28 -7.86
C GLN A 64 -16.06 1.14 -8.26
N ARG A 65 -15.86 2.44 -8.50
CA ARG A 65 -16.92 3.34 -8.98
C ARG A 65 -17.44 2.94 -10.35
N LEU A 66 -16.55 2.65 -11.30
CA LEU A 66 -16.92 2.23 -12.66
C LEU A 66 -17.68 0.91 -12.64
N TYR A 67 -17.18 -0.07 -11.88
CA TYR A 67 -17.85 -1.37 -11.73
C TYR A 67 -19.25 -1.22 -11.14
N ARG A 68 -19.41 -0.39 -10.10
CA ARG A 68 -20.73 -0.09 -9.53
C ARG A 68 -21.66 0.58 -10.52
N GLN A 69 -21.17 1.53 -11.31
CA GLN A 69 -21.97 2.21 -12.34
C GLN A 69 -22.44 1.22 -13.42
N GLN A 70 -21.55 0.33 -13.87
CA GLN A 70 -21.90 -0.72 -14.83
C GLN A 70 -23.00 -1.63 -14.27
N LEU A 71 -22.88 -2.10 -13.02
CA LEU A 71 -23.91 -2.92 -12.37
C LEU A 71 -25.24 -2.19 -12.19
N LEU A 72 -25.21 -0.88 -11.92
CA LEU A 72 -26.42 -0.07 -11.77
C LEU A 72 -27.11 0.22 -13.12
N ALA A 73 -26.37 0.21 -14.22
CA ALA A 73 -26.90 0.42 -15.56
C ALA A 73 -27.63 -0.81 -16.13
N LEU A 74 -27.34 -2.01 -15.62
CA LEU A 74 -28.04 -3.24 -16.01
C LEU A 74 -29.50 -3.19 -15.60
N SER A 75 -30.41 -3.74 -16.41
CA SER A 75 -31.79 -4.03 -15.99
C SER A 75 -31.80 -5.05 -14.83
N PRO A 76 -32.90 -5.18 -14.06
CA PRO A 76 -32.98 -6.14 -12.96
C PRO A 76 -32.63 -7.59 -13.35
N SER A 77 -33.15 -8.07 -14.49
CA SER A 77 -32.86 -9.42 -15.00
C SER A 77 -31.41 -9.58 -15.45
N GLU A 78 -30.84 -8.58 -16.13
CA GLU A 78 -29.43 -8.60 -16.51
C GLU A 78 -28.50 -8.57 -15.29
N PHE A 79 -28.91 -7.87 -14.22
CA PHE A 79 -28.18 -7.87 -12.96
C PHE A 79 -28.16 -9.26 -12.33
N GLU A 80 -29.30 -9.95 -12.25
CA GLU A 80 -29.38 -11.33 -11.75
C GLU A 80 -28.52 -12.29 -12.58
N GLN A 81 -28.59 -12.20 -13.91
CA GLN A 81 -27.74 -12.99 -14.82
C GLN A 81 -26.25 -12.70 -14.59
N ARG A 82 -25.87 -11.43 -14.40
CA ARG A 82 -24.48 -11.06 -14.12
C ARG A 82 -23.98 -11.67 -12.80
N ILE A 83 -24.84 -11.72 -11.77
CA ILE A 83 -24.49 -12.36 -10.50
C ILE A 83 -24.38 -13.88 -10.67
N ALA A 84 -25.24 -14.52 -11.45
CA ALA A 84 -25.13 -15.95 -11.75
C ALA A 84 -23.78 -16.30 -12.40
N LEU A 85 -23.36 -15.55 -13.42
CA LEU A 85 -22.05 -15.71 -14.05
C LEU A 85 -20.90 -15.52 -13.05
N LEU A 86 -20.99 -14.51 -12.17
CA LEU A 86 -19.98 -14.30 -11.12
C LEU A 86 -19.90 -15.49 -10.16
N LEU A 87 -21.03 -16.10 -9.80
CA LEU A 87 -21.05 -17.28 -8.93
C LEU A 87 -20.38 -18.48 -9.62
N GLU A 88 -20.67 -18.70 -10.90
CA GLU A 88 -20.01 -19.73 -11.71
C GLU A 88 -18.49 -19.51 -11.77
N ASP A 89 -18.04 -18.28 -12.05
CA ASP A 89 -16.62 -17.90 -12.08
C ASP A 89 -15.93 -18.10 -10.72
N LEU A 90 -16.67 -17.92 -9.61
CA LEU A 90 -16.19 -18.20 -8.26
C LEU A 90 -16.18 -19.70 -7.91
N GLY A 91 -16.61 -20.56 -8.83
CA GLY A 91 -16.63 -22.02 -8.69
C GLY A 91 -17.88 -22.56 -7.99
N TRP A 92 -18.98 -21.84 -8.00
CA TRP A 92 -20.27 -22.38 -7.58
C TRP A 92 -20.83 -23.31 -8.64
N GLN A 93 -21.64 -24.28 -8.21
CA GLN A 93 -22.20 -25.32 -9.07
C GLN A 93 -23.71 -25.18 -9.15
N ASN A 94 -24.33 -25.73 -10.20
CA ASN A 94 -25.79 -25.75 -10.36
C ASN A 94 -26.43 -24.36 -10.18
N VAL A 95 -25.80 -23.32 -10.74
CA VAL A 95 -26.27 -21.93 -10.65
C VAL A 95 -27.44 -21.76 -11.62
N VAL A 96 -28.59 -21.34 -11.10
CA VAL A 96 -29.83 -21.16 -11.87
C VAL A 96 -30.49 -19.85 -11.46
N VAL A 97 -30.67 -18.94 -12.42
CA VAL A 97 -31.49 -17.73 -12.26
C VAL A 97 -32.96 -18.16 -12.27
N ARG A 98 -33.71 -17.74 -11.25
CA ARG A 98 -35.15 -18.03 -11.12
C ARG A 98 -36.02 -16.86 -11.56
N GLY A 99 -35.52 -15.63 -11.37
CA GLY A 99 -36.00 -14.33 -11.85
C GLY A 99 -37.45 -14.22 -12.36
N GLY A 100 -38.26 -13.43 -11.64
CA GLY A 100 -39.67 -13.21 -11.96
C GLY A 100 -40.39 -12.30 -10.95
N SER A 101 -41.47 -11.64 -11.37
CA SER A 101 -42.36 -10.94 -10.44
C SER A 101 -43.25 -11.96 -9.72
N GLY A 102 -42.98 -12.21 -8.44
CA GLY A 102 -43.78 -13.13 -7.61
C GLY A 102 -42.98 -14.16 -6.83
N ASP A 103 -41.66 -14.18 -6.99
CA ASP A 103 -40.78 -15.30 -6.60
C ASP A 103 -40.44 -15.36 -5.10
N ARG A 104 -41.16 -14.60 -4.27
CA ARG A 104 -40.93 -14.47 -2.81
C ARG A 104 -39.48 -14.07 -2.45
N GLY A 105 -38.74 -13.46 -3.38
CA GLY A 105 -37.36 -13.00 -3.18
C GLY A 105 -36.27 -14.04 -3.48
N VAL A 106 -36.59 -15.10 -4.25
CA VAL A 106 -35.61 -16.09 -4.72
C VAL A 106 -35.14 -15.71 -6.12
N ASP A 107 -33.97 -15.07 -6.20
CA ASP A 107 -33.47 -14.57 -7.49
C ASP A 107 -32.55 -15.61 -8.15
N ILE A 108 -31.69 -16.27 -7.36
CA ILE A 108 -30.75 -17.30 -7.83
C ILE A 108 -30.73 -18.49 -6.86
N THR A 109 -30.66 -19.70 -7.39
CA THR A 109 -30.31 -20.90 -6.63
C THR A 109 -28.94 -21.42 -7.08
N ALA A 110 -28.06 -21.76 -6.13
CA ALA A 110 -26.73 -22.25 -6.44
C ALA A 110 -26.26 -23.27 -5.39
N GLN A 111 -25.18 -24.01 -5.68
CA GLN A 111 -24.60 -24.99 -4.77
C GLN A 111 -23.12 -24.72 -4.52
N ARG A 112 -22.69 -24.92 -3.28
CA ARG A 112 -21.31 -24.78 -2.83
C ARG A 112 -21.08 -25.77 -1.70
N ASP A 113 -19.97 -26.50 -1.75
CA ASP A 113 -19.57 -27.45 -0.71
C ASP A 113 -20.67 -28.48 -0.36
N GLY A 114 -21.40 -28.95 -1.38
CA GLY A 114 -22.51 -29.90 -1.23
C GLY A 114 -23.82 -29.33 -0.67
N LEU A 115 -23.85 -28.03 -0.32
CA LEU A 115 -25.03 -27.35 0.19
C LEU A 115 -25.72 -26.53 -0.90
N ARG A 116 -27.05 -26.44 -0.82
CA ARG A 116 -27.86 -25.60 -1.71
C ARG A 116 -28.19 -24.27 -1.04
N TYR A 117 -27.97 -23.19 -1.78
CA TYR A 117 -28.21 -21.83 -1.35
C TYR A 117 -29.28 -21.16 -2.21
N ILE A 118 -30.03 -20.29 -1.55
CA ILE A 118 -30.93 -19.32 -2.16
C ILE A 118 -30.24 -17.95 -2.02
N ILE A 119 -30.09 -17.26 -3.13
CA ILE A 119 -29.37 -15.99 -3.21
C ILE A 119 -30.35 -14.93 -3.70
N GLN A 120 -30.45 -13.85 -2.94
CA GLN A 120 -31.26 -12.68 -3.27
C GLN A 120 -30.35 -11.53 -3.72
N CYS A 121 -30.66 -10.97 -4.87
CA CYS A 121 -29.96 -9.89 -5.54
C CYS A 121 -30.67 -8.55 -5.30
N LYS A 122 -30.15 -7.75 -4.36
CA LYS A 122 -30.67 -6.38 -4.12
C LYS A 122 -29.79 -5.32 -4.76
N ARG A 123 -30.28 -4.72 -5.85
CA ARG A 123 -29.63 -3.61 -6.55
C ARG A 123 -29.97 -2.26 -5.88
N TYR A 124 -29.16 -1.85 -4.92
CA TYR A 124 -29.33 -0.55 -4.25
C TYR A 124 -28.77 0.61 -5.06
N THR A 125 -29.65 1.53 -5.48
CA THR A 125 -29.29 2.76 -6.20
C THR A 125 -28.72 3.84 -5.29
N LYS A 126 -28.90 3.73 -3.97
CA LYS A 126 -28.34 4.64 -2.95
C LYS A 126 -27.27 3.91 -2.12
N PRO A 127 -26.23 4.61 -1.62
CA PRO A 127 -25.31 4.04 -0.64
C PRO A 127 -26.10 3.52 0.57
N VAL A 128 -25.84 2.28 0.97
CA VAL A 128 -26.35 1.74 2.22
C VAL A 128 -25.35 2.14 3.30
N GLY A 129 -25.80 2.92 4.29
CA GLY A 129 -24.95 3.31 5.42
C GLY A 129 -24.55 2.07 6.25
N PRO A 130 -23.41 2.12 6.97
CA PRO A 130 -23.13 1.11 7.98
C PRO A 130 -24.23 1.19 9.05
N ASN A 131 -24.87 0.06 9.33
CA ASN A 131 -25.83 -0.09 10.43
C ASN A 131 -25.13 0.00 11.78
#